data_AF-A0A1K1WZS1-F1
#
_entry.id   AF-A0A1K1WZS1-F1
#
_cell.length_a   1.000
_cell.length_b   1.000
_cell.length_c   1.000
_cell.angle_alpha   90.00
_cell.angle_beta   90.00
_cell.angle_gamma   90.00
#
_symmetry.space_group_name_H-M   'P 1'
#
loop_
_entity.id
_entity.type
_entity.pdbx_description
1 polymer ?
#
loop_
_entity_poly.entity_id
_entity_poly.type
_entity_poly.pdbx_seq_one_letter_code
_entity_poly.pdbx_strand_id
1 'polypeptide(L)'
;MAEHAEATLAAAEEARQQTNDGQKVVGSTVESINRLAEKMDAMLAVIARLDQGSRNIGQVIETIADVADQTNLLALNAAIEAARAGEHGRGFAVVADEVRQLASRTQQATHEINGIIQEVQNAATDVSDAISAGTRDAATCVSWAAQTGEALDAIQQSVERMNQRGQQIAEAAREQSLVAEEISESMQRIHAQAEMNSQSMQEAQGINQLLTDRSEALKSLVQRFRF
;
A
#
# COMPACT_ATOMS: atom_id res chain seq x y z
N MET A 1 27.71 -3.13 -25.20
CA MET A 1 26.28 -2.90 -25.53
C MET A 1 25.42 -4.11 -25.18
N ALA A 2 25.77 -5.33 -25.63
CA ALA A 2 25.04 -6.54 -25.25
C ALA A 2 24.97 -6.75 -23.71
N GLU A 3 26.08 -6.57 -23.00
CA GLU A 3 26.13 -6.67 -21.53
C GLU A 3 25.21 -5.66 -20.82
N HIS A 4 25.08 -4.44 -21.34
CA HIS A 4 24.15 -3.44 -20.80
C HIS A 4 22.68 -3.80 -21.09
N ALA A 5 22.40 -4.43 -22.23
CA ALA A 5 21.07 -4.93 -22.53
C ALA A 5 20.68 -6.07 -21.57
N GLU A 6 21.59 -7.03 -21.33
CA GLU A 6 21.39 -8.11 -20.35
C GLU A 6 21.16 -7.58 -18.93
N ALA A 7 21.96 -6.60 -18.49
CA ALA A 7 21.75 -5.95 -17.19
C ALA A 7 20.37 -5.25 -17.09
N THR A 8 19.91 -4.63 -18.18
CA THR A 8 18.59 -3.99 -18.24
C THR A 8 17.47 -5.02 -18.16
N LEU A 9 17.62 -6.15 -18.84
CA LEU A 9 16.67 -7.27 -18.80
C LEU A 9 16.57 -7.87 -17.39
N ALA A 10 17.71 -8.07 -16.72
CA ALA A 10 17.74 -8.56 -15.34
C ALA A 10 17.05 -7.60 -14.37
N ALA A 11 17.31 -6.28 -14.48
CA ALA A 11 16.65 -5.27 -13.65
C ALA A 11 15.14 -5.18 -13.92
N ALA A 12 14.72 -5.36 -15.18
CA ALA A 12 13.31 -5.42 -15.53
C ALA A 12 12.61 -6.64 -14.89
N GLU A 13 13.27 -7.81 -14.91
CA GLU A 13 12.72 -9.01 -14.28
C GLU A 13 12.61 -8.88 -12.76
N GLU A 14 13.60 -8.28 -12.10
CA GLU A 14 13.53 -7.96 -10.68
C GLU A 14 12.36 -7.00 -10.37
N ALA A 15 12.22 -5.92 -11.15
CA ALA A 15 11.11 -4.98 -11.00
C ALA A 15 9.74 -5.65 -11.21
N ARG A 16 9.64 -6.60 -12.17
CA ARG A 16 8.43 -7.40 -12.40
C ARG A 16 8.07 -8.22 -11.16
N GLN A 17 9.06 -8.89 -10.57
CA GLN A 17 8.86 -9.68 -9.35
C GLN A 17 8.40 -8.80 -8.18
N GLN A 18 9.07 -7.66 -7.95
CA GLN A 18 8.70 -6.71 -6.89
C GLN A 18 7.27 -6.17 -7.08
N THR A 19 6.87 -5.89 -8.33
CA THR A 19 5.52 -5.40 -8.65
C THR A 19 4.46 -6.46 -8.39
N ASN A 20 4.70 -7.72 -8.79
CA ASN A 20 3.82 -8.85 -8.50
C ASN A 20 3.63 -9.07 -6.99
N ASP A 21 4.72 -9.00 -6.22
CA ASP A 21 4.65 -9.15 -4.78
C ASP A 21 3.93 -7.95 -4.13
N GLY A 22 4.14 -6.75 -4.65
CA GLY A 22 3.35 -5.56 -4.29
C GLY A 22 1.85 -5.76 -4.52
N GLN A 23 1.45 -6.31 -5.66
CA GLN A 23 0.03 -6.60 -5.94
C GLN A 23 -0.57 -7.61 -4.96
N LYS A 24 0.16 -8.65 -4.56
CA LYS A 24 -0.29 -9.62 -3.54
C LYS A 24 -0.50 -8.94 -2.18
N VAL A 25 0.41 -8.05 -1.79
CA VAL A 25 0.31 -7.28 -0.53
C VAL A 25 -0.90 -6.34 -0.57
N VAL A 26 -1.13 -5.67 -1.70
CA VAL A 26 -2.34 -4.83 -1.91
C VAL A 26 -3.61 -5.67 -1.78
N GLY A 27 -3.67 -6.84 -2.44
CA GLY A 27 -4.81 -7.75 -2.33
C GLY A 27 -5.07 -8.21 -0.89
N SER A 28 -4.01 -8.60 -0.17
CA SER A 28 -4.10 -9.01 1.25
C SER A 28 -4.54 -7.87 2.17
N THR A 29 -4.14 -6.64 1.84
CA THR A 29 -4.56 -5.41 2.53
C THR A 29 -6.06 -5.18 2.34
N VAL A 30 -6.57 -5.28 1.11
CA VAL A 30 -8.01 -5.15 0.82
C VAL A 30 -8.83 -6.19 1.58
N GLU A 31 -8.42 -7.46 1.56
CA GLU A 31 -9.10 -8.52 2.32
C GLU A 31 -9.13 -8.21 3.82
N SER A 32 -8.00 -7.75 4.38
CA SER A 32 -7.90 -7.39 5.79
C SER A 32 -8.79 -6.21 6.17
N ILE A 33 -8.92 -5.23 5.28
CA ILE A 33 -9.82 -4.08 5.47
C ILE A 33 -11.28 -4.50 5.39
N ASN A 34 -11.66 -5.36 4.44
CA ASN A 34 -13.03 -5.87 4.35
C ASN A 34 -13.42 -6.64 5.63
N ARG A 35 -12.53 -7.49 6.13
CA ARG A 35 -12.72 -8.19 7.41
C ARG A 35 -12.79 -7.23 8.60
N LEU A 36 -12.08 -6.10 8.56
CA LEU A 36 -12.18 -5.06 9.58
C LEU A 36 -13.56 -4.39 9.54
N ALA A 37 -14.08 -4.08 8.35
CA ALA A 37 -15.42 -3.51 8.17
C ALA A 37 -16.51 -4.45 8.69
N GLU A 38 -16.45 -5.75 8.38
CA GLU A 38 -17.38 -6.75 8.92
C GLU A 38 -17.36 -6.80 10.47
N LYS A 39 -16.17 -6.69 11.07
CA LYS A 39 -16.03 -6.62 12.54
C LYS A 39 -16.63 -5.35 13.11
N MET A 40 -16.49 -4.22 12.41
CA MET A 40 -17.11 -2.95 12.80
C MET A 40 -18.64 -3.04 12.77
N ASP A 41 -19.22 -3.62 11.72
CA ASP A 41 -20.67 -3.87 11.64
C ASP A 41 -21.17 -4.77 12.78
N ALA A 42 -20.42 -5.83 13.10
CA ALA A 42 -20.75 -6.69 14.23
C ALA A 42 -20.70 -5.94 15.58
N MET A 43 -19.74 -5.03 15.76
CA MET A 43 -19.66 -4.19 16.96
C MET A 43 -20.83 -3.20 17.06
N LEU A 44 -21.28 -2.61 15.94
CA LEU A 44 -22.49 -1.77 15.93
C LEU A 44 -23.72 -2.52 16.45
N ALA A 45 -23.89 -3.78 16.08
CA ALA A 45 -24.99 -4.60 16.58
C ALA A 45 -24.90 -4.84 18.10
N VAL A 46 -23.69 -5.02 18.65
CA VAL A 46 -23.47 -5.17 20.09
C VAL A 46 -23.78 -3.87 20.84
N ILE A 47 -23.32 -2.73 20.31
CA ILE A 47 -23.57 -1.41 20.89
C ILE A 47 -25.06 -1.05 20.87
N ALA A 48 -25.77 -1.36 19.78
CA ALA A 48 -27.21 -1.18 19.70
C ALA A 48 -27.96 -2.01 20.76
N ARG A 49 -27.50 -3.25 21.03
CA ARG A 49 -28.05 -4.08 22.12
C ARG A 49 -27.73 -3.50 23.50
N LEU A 50 -26.54 -2.92 23.70
CA LEU A 50 -26.15 -2.26 24.94
C LEU A 50 -27.03 -1.02 25.19
N ASP A 51 -27.21 -0.16 24.20
CA ASP A 51 -28.09 1.01 24.28
C ASP A 51 -29.53 0.62 24.63
N GLN A 52 -30.10 -0.37 23.93
CA GLN A 52 -31.44 -0.86 24.24
C GLN A 52 -31.52 -1.46 25.66
N GLY A 53 -30.50 -2.22 26.08
CA GLY A 53 -30.41 -2.77 27.43
C GLY A 53 -30.40 -1.68 28.50
N SER A 54 -29.59 -0.64 28.30
CA SER A 54 -29.49 0.50 29.21
C SER A 54 -30.81 1.29 29.30
N ARG A 55 -31.54 1.46 28.19
CA ARG A 55 -32.88 2.08 28.20
C ARG A 55 -33.88 1.26 29.01
N ASN A 56 -33.88 -0.07 28.84
CA ASN A 56 -34.76 -0.96 29.61
C ASN A 56 -34.45 -0.90 31.11
N ILE A 57 -33.16 -0.86 31.48
CA ILE A 57 -32.76 -0.69 32.89
C ILE A 57 -33.23 0.68 33.41
N GLY A 58 -33.10 1.75 32.61
CA GLY A 58 -33.62 3.08 32.96
C GLY A 58 -35.09 3.08 33.34
N GLN A 59 -35.94 2.41 32.54
CA GLN A 59 -37.38 2.27 32.83
C GLN A 59 -37.66 1.51 34.14
N VAL A 60 -36.88 0.46 34.42
CA VAL A 60 -37.01 -0.30 35.68
C VAL A 60 -36.61 0.56 36.88
N ILE A 61 -35.54 1.34 36.76
CA ILE A 61 -35.07 2.24 37.83
C ILE A 61 -36.07 3.38 38.07
N GLU A 62 -36.69 3.92 37.03
CA GLU A 62 -37.79 4.89 37.15
C GLU A 62 -38.98 4.29 37.92
N THR A 63 -39.36 3.06 37.60
CA THR A 63 -40.43 2.34 38.34
C THR A 63 -40.05 2.13 39.81
N ILE A 64 -38.79 1.81 40.13
CA ILE A 64 -38.34 1.65 41.52
C ILE A 64 -38.35 3.00 42.25
N ALA A 65 -37.96 4.08 41.58
CA ALA A 65 -38.02 5.43 42.13
C ALA A 65 -39.46 5.83 42.50
N ASP A 66 -40.42 5.53 41.61
CA ASP A 66 -41.85 5.74 41.84
C ASP A 66 -42.37 4.92 43.03
N VAL A 67 -41.98 3.65 43.13
CA VAL A 67 -42.35 2.78 44.26
C VAL A 67 -41.77 3.30 45.57
N ALA A 68 -40.52 3.78 45.55
CA ALA A 68 -39.89 4.36 46.72
C ALA A 68 -40.59 5.66 47.15
N ASP A 69 -41.04 6.50 46.21
CA ASP A 69 -41.81 7.71 46.51
C ASP A 69 -43.19 7.40 47.11
N GLN A 70 -43.89 6.43 46.54
CA GLN A 70 -45.15 5.94 47.09
C GLN A 70 -44.98 5.34 48.49
N THR A 71 -43.90 4.58 48.70
CA THR A 71 -43.56 3.99 50.02
C THR A 71 -43.27 5.09 51.04
N ASN A 72 -42.55 6.15 50.63
CA ASN A 72 -42.27 7.31 51.46
C ASN A 72 -43.56 8.04 51.88
N LEU A 73 -44.50 8.24 50.93
CA LEU A 73 -45.81 8.83 51.20
C LEU A 73 -46.68 7.95 52.12
N LEU A 74 -46.69 6.63 51.90
CA LEU A 74 -47.41 5.68 52.76
C LEU A 74 -46.86 5.68 54.19
N ALA A 75 -45.54 5.69 54.33
CA ALA A 75 -44.86 5.75 55.62
C ALA A 75 -45.18 7.06 56.36
N LEU A 76 -45.21 8.18 55.64
CA LEU A 76 -45.62 9.47 56.21
C LEU A 76 -47.06 9.43 56.75
N ASN A 77 -48.00 8.88 55.97
CA ASN A 77 -49.39 8.73 56.40
C ASN A 77 -49.52 7.82 57.63
N ALA A 78 -48.74 6.73 57.67
CA ALA A 78 -48.69 5.82 58.82
C ALA A 78 -48.11 6.51 60.08
N ALA A 79 -47.08 7.34 59.93
CA ALA A 79 -46.50 8.12 61.03
C ALA A 79 -47.51 9.14 61.59
N ILE A 80 -48.28 9.80 60.73
CA ILE A 80 -49.36 10.72 61.12
C ILE A 80 -50.44 9.99 61.92
N GLU A 81 -50.91 8.82 61.44
CA GLU A 81 -51.95 8.06 62.12
C GLU A 81 -51.45 7.44 63.44
N ALA A 82 -50.19 7.02 63.49
CA ALA A 82 -49.54 6.56 64.71
C ALA A 82 -49.44 7.67 65.77
N ALA A 83 -49.11 8.90 65.37
CA ALA A 83 -49.13 10.06 66.27
C ALA A 83 -50.55 10.36 66.78
N ARG A 84 -51.57 10.16 65.93
CA ARG A 84 -52.99 10.35 66.28
C ARG A 84 -53.50 9.34 67.31
N ALA A 85 -52.96 8.12 67.31
CA ALA A 85 -53.28 7.08 68.29
C ALA A 85 -52.60 7.26 69.67
N GLY A 86 -51.75 8.28 69.84
CA GLY A 86 -51.09 8.61 71.10
C GLY A 86 -50.17 7.49 71.60
N GLU A 87 -50.26 7.14 72.90
CA GLU A 87 -49.40 6.12 73.52
C GLU A 87 -49.55 4.72 72.87
N HIS A 88 -50.72 4.39 72.33
CA HIS A 88 -50.95 3.11 71.65
C HIS A 88 -50.28 3.02 70.27
N GLY A 89 -49.93 4.15 69.66
CA GLY A 89 -49.30 4.23 68.34
C GLY A 89 -47.77 4.27 68.35
N ARG A 90 -47.12 4.34 69.51
CA ARG A 90 -45.66 4.51 69.64
C ARG A 90 -44.83 3.48 68.85
N GLY A 91 -45.20 2.20 68.91
CA GLY A 91 -44.50 1.15 68.17
C GLY A 91 -44.66 1.30 66.65
N PHE A 92 -45.85 1.70 66.18
CA PHE A 92 -46.12 1.96 64.77
C PHE A 92 -45.39 3.20 64.24
N ALA A 93 -45.23 4.24 65.07
CA ALA A 93 -44.49 5.45 64.70
C ALA A 93 -43.02 5.14 64.39
N VAL A 94 -42.36 4.31 65.21
CA VAL A 94 -40.96 3.90 64.98
C VAL A 94 -40.82 3.11 63.67
N VAL A 95 -41.75 2.18 63.40
CA VAL A 95 -41.74 1.41 62.15
C VAL A 95 -41.98 2.32 60.94
N ALA A 96 -42.90 3.28 61.05
CA ALA A 96 -43.18 4.22 59.97
C ALA A 96 -41.96 5.10 59.64
N ASP A 97 -41.24 5.60 60.65
CA ASP A 97 -40.02 6.37 60.43
C ASP A 97 -38.89 5.54 59.79
N GLU A 98 -38.71 4.27 60.20
CA GLU A 98 -37.72 3.37 59.59
C GLU A 98 -38.04 3.07 58.11
N VAL A 99 -39.33 2.80 57.80
CA VAL A 99 -39.79 2.60 56.41
C VAL A 99 -39.56 3.87 55.59
N ARG A 100 -39.82 5.05 56.16
CA ARG A 100 -39.59 6.34 55.50
C ARG A 100 -38.11 6.55 55.18
N GLN A 101 -37.22 6.24 56.13
CA GLN A 101 -35.78 6.32 55.93
C GLN A 101 -35.29 5.34 54.86
N LEU A 102 -35.82 4.12 54.83
CA LEU A 102 -35.49 3.13 53.80
C LEU A 102 -35.97 3.56 52.40
N ALA A 103 -37.17 4.13 52.32
CA ALA A 103 -37.71 4.68 51.07
C ALA A 103 -36.84 5.84 50.54
N SER A 104 -36.43 6.77 51.40
CA SER A 104 -35.53 7.87 51.00
C SER A 104 -34.16 7.37 50.54
N ARG A 105 -33.57 6.39 51.22
CA ARG A 105 -32.31 5.75 50.79
C ARG A 105 -32.44 5.05 49.45
N THR A 106 -33.60 4.44 49.20
CA THR A 106 -33.90 3.78 47.92
C THR A 106 -34.00 4.82 46.79
N GLN A 107 -34.68 5.94 47.01
CA GLN A 107 -34.75 7.06 46.04
C GLN A 107 -33.36 7.60 45.69
N GLN A 108 -32.51 7.83 46.70
CA GLN A 108 -31.14 8.29 46.47
C GLN A 108 -30.35 7.28 45.61
N ALA A 109 -30.41 5.99 45.94
CA ALA A 109 -29.73 4.96 45.18
C ALA A 109 -30.25 4.87 43.74
N THR A 110 -31.57 5.00 43.51
CA THR A 110 -32.13 5.02 42.15
C THR A 110 -31.67 6.23 41.35
N HIS A 111 -31.49 7.38 41.99
CA HIS A 111 -30.98 8.59 41.32
C HIS A 111 -29.51 8.41 40.90
N GLU A 112 -28.68 7.87 41.78
CA GLU A 112 -27.27 7.55 41.49
C GLU A 112 -27.16 6.53 40.34
N ILE A 113 -27.97 5.47 40.36
CA ILE A 113 -28.00 4.47 39.27
C ILE A 113 -28.44 5.10 37.95
N ASN A 114 -29.42 6.01 37.95
CA ASN A 114 -29.87 6.69 36.74
C ASN A 114 -28.74 7.52 36.11
N GLY A 115 -27.91 8.18 36.94
CA GLY A 115 -26.70 8.85 36.48
C GLY A 115 -25.73 7.91 35.75
N ILE A 116 -25.46 6.74 36.34
CA ILE A 116 -24.60 5.70 35.73
C ILE A 116 -25.19 5.21 34.40
N ILE A 117 -26.51 5.00 34.32
CA ILE A 117 -27.18 4.58 33.09
C ILE A 117 -27.00 5.62 31.99
N GLN A 118 -27.13 6.91 32.32
CA GLN A 118 -26.92 8.00 31.37
C GLN A 118 -25.48 8.03 30.86
N GLU A 119 -24.50 7.84 31.73
CA GLU A 119 -23.08 7.73 31.34
C GLU A 119 -22.85 6.55 30.38
N VAL A 120 -23.44 5.38 30.65
CA VAL A 120 -23.34 4.20 29.77
C VAL A 120 -23.98 4.48 28.40
N GLN A 121 -25.13 5.15 28.35
CA GLN A 121 -25.80 5.52 27.09
C GLN A 121 -24.96 6.51 26.26
N ASN A 122 -24.38 7.51 26.91
CA ASN A 122 -23.49 8.47 26.24
C ASN A 122 -22.25 7.74 25.69
N ALA A 123 -21.61 6.90 26.49
CA ALA A 123 -20.45 6.11 26.05
C ALA A 123 -20.80 5.16 24.89
N ALA A 124 -21.99 4.54 24.90
CA ALA A 124 -22.46 3.72 23.79
C ALA A 124 -22.62 4.54 22.49
N THR A 125 -23.11 5.78 22.60
CA THR A 125 -23.23 6.72 21.47
C THR A 125 -21.87 7.10 20.92
N ASP A 126 -20.93 7.49 21.79
CA ASP A 126 -19.56 7.85 21.39
C ASP A 126 -18.85 6.69 20.66
N VAL A 127 -19.02 5.46 21.15
CA VAL A 127 -18.46 4.27 20.49
C VAL A 127 -19.13 4.01 19.14
N SER A 128 -20.45 4.19 19.02
CA SER A 128 -21.17 4.06 17.75
C SER A 128 -20.66 5.04 16.69
N ASP A 129 -20.43 6.30 17.09
CA ASP A 129 -19.90 7.33 16.21
C ASP A 129 -18.46 7.02 15.77
N ALA A 130 -17.62 6.54 16.71
CA ALA A 130 -16.26 6.12 16.41
C ALA A 130 -16.21 4.93 15.44
N ILE A 131 -17.09 3.93 15.61
CA ILE A 131 -17.19 2.79 14.67
C ILE A 131 -17.67 3.25 13.29
N SER A 132 -18.64 4.17 13.24
CA SER A 132 -19.15 4.73 11.99
C SER A 132 -18.07 5.50 11.22
N ALA A 133 -17.25 6.29 11.92
CA ALA A 133 -16.09 6.96 11.36
C ALA A 133 -15.05 5.94 10.84
N GLY A 134 -14.70 4.94 11.66
CA GLY A 134 -13.76 3.88 11.28
C GLY A 134 -14.21 3.08 10.05
N THR A 135 -15.51 2.89 9.87
CA THR A 135 -16.09 2.22 8.68
C THR A 135 -15.88 3.07 7.41
N ARG A 136 -16.02 4.39 7.53
CA ARG A 136 -15.75 5.34 6.43
C ARG A 136 -14.27 5.40 6.08
N ASP A 137 -13.40 5.36 7.08
CA ASP A 137 -11.95 5.31 6.87
C ASP A 137 -11.52 3.99 6.21
N ALA A 138 -12.11 2.86 6.61
CA ALA A 138 -11.90 1.57 5.96
C ALA A 138 -12.27 1.62 4.47
N ALA A 139 -13.42 2.19 4.12
CA ALA A 139 -13.83 2.36 2.71
C ALA A 139 -12.83 3.23 1.92
N THR A 140 -12.30 4.28 2.54
CA THR A 140 -11.26 5.13 1.93
C THR A 140 -9.97 4.34 1.69
N CYS A 141 -9.53 3.53 2.66
CA CYS A 141 -8.37 2.66 2.52
C CYS A 141 -8.52 1.64 1.40
N VAL A 142 -9.72 1.07 1.18
CA VAL A 142 -10.00 0.21 0.03
C VAL A 142 -9.81 0.98 -1.29
N SER A 143 -10.28 2.23 -1.36
CA SER A 143 -10.09 3.06 -2.57
C SER A 143 -8.61 3.33 -2.84
N TRP A 144 -7.82 3.66 -1.81
CA TRP A 144 -6.37 3.85 -1.97
C TRP A 144 -5.64 2.57 -2.38
N ALA A 145 -6.03 1.43 -1.81
CA ALA A 145 -5.48 0.13 -2.20
C ALA A 145 -5.78 -0.17 -3.68
N ALA A 146 -7.00 0.13 -4.15
CA ALA A 146 -7.35 -0.02 -5.58
C ALA A 146 -6.49 0.87 -6.48
N GLN A 147 -6.33 2.16 -6.15
CA GLN A 147 -5.45 3.07 -6.90
C GLN A 147 -3.98 2.61 -6.89
N THR A 148 -3.51 2.05 -5.76
CA THR A 148 -2.17 1.46 -5.67
C THR A 148 -2.04 0.24 -6.58
N GLY A 149 -3.07 -0.60 -6.65
CA GLY A 149 -3.12 -1.75 -7.56
C GLY A 149 -3.04 -1.32 -9.03
N GLU A 150 -3.78 -0.28 -9.43
CA GLU A 150 -3.71 0.28 -10.79
C GLU A 150 -2.32 0.84 -11.11
N ALA A 151 -1.69 1.54 -10.17
CA ALA A 151 -0.33 2.06 -10.36
C ALA A 151 0.70 0.94 -10.53
N LEU A 152 0.59 -0.14 -9.75
CA LEU A 152 1.44 -1.32 -9.88
C LEU A 152 1.22 -2.02 -11.24
N ASP A 153 -0.02 -2.14 -11.71
CA ASP A 153 -0.29 -2.69 -13.04
C ASP A 153 0.34 -1.85 -14.16
N ALA A 154 0.25 -0.52 -14.07
CA ALA A 154 0.90 0.39 -15.02
C ALA A 154 2.44 0.29 -15.00
N ILE A 155 3.04 0.07 -13.82
CA ILE A 155 4.47 -0.21 -13.68
C ILE A 155 4.81 -1.54 -14.38
N GLN A 156 4.03 -2.59 -14.15
CA GLN A 156 4.25 -3.90 -14.76
C GLN A 156 4.20 -3.84 -16.29
N GLN A 157 3.22 -3.13 -16.87
CA GLN A 157 3.15 -2.89 -18.31
C GLN A 157 4.37 -2.10 -18.84
N SER A 158 4.90 -1.17 -18.06
CA SER A 158 6.10 -0.41 -18.45
C SER A 158 7.37 -1.27 -18.40
N VAL A 159 7.49 -2.13 -17.40
CA VAL A 159 8.56 -3.12 -17.27
C VAL A 159 8.54 -4.12 -18.43
N GLU A 160 7.35 -4.60 -18.83
CA GLU A 160 7.21 -5.50 -19.99
C GLU A 160 7.71 -4.84 -21.29
N ARG A 161 7.34 -3.57 -21.51
CA ARG A 161 7.85 -2.78 -22.65
C ARG A 161 9.36 -2.56 -22.59
N MET A 162 9.93 -2.39 -21.38
CA MET A 162 11.39 -2.31 -21.21
C MET A 162 12.07 -3.62 -21.58
N ASN A 163 11.49 -4.75 -21.19
CA ASN A 163 12.01 -6.09 -21.49
C ASN A 163 12.06 -6.32 -23.02
N GLN A 164 10.96 -6.01 -23.72
CA GLN A 164 10.89 -6.08 -25.19
C GLN A 164 11.94 -5.20 -25.87
N ARG A 165 12.14 -3.96 -25.39
CA ARG A 165 13.18 -3.06 -25.93
C ARG A 165 14.59 -3.57 -25.63
N GLY A 166 14.82 -4.12 -24.44
CA GLY A 166 16.10 -4.73 -24.08
C GLY A 166 16.47 -5.87 -25.01
N GLN A 167 15.51 -6.72 -25.39
CA GLN A 167 15.72 -7.80 -26.36
C GLN A 167 16.11 -7.26 -27.74
N GLN A 168 15.41 -6.22 -28.24
CA GLN A 168 15.76 -5.58 -29.51
C GLN A 168 17.16 -4.97 -29.51
N ILE A 169 17.56 -4.34 -28.40
CA ILE A 169 18.93 -3.78 -28.25
C ILE A 169 19.97 -4.89 -28.24
N ALA A 170 19.71 -6.00 -27.55
CA ALA A 170 20.62 -7.15 -27.52
C ALA A 170 20.82 -7.75 -28.92
N GLU A 171 19.73 -7.89 -29.68
CA GLU A 171 19.77 -8.38 -31.06
C GLU A 171 20.54 -7.42 -31.98
N ALA A 172 20.24 -6.12 -31.94
CA ALA A 172 20.96 -5.11 -32.72
C ALA A 172 22.45 -5.02 -32.35
N ALA A 173 22.80 -5.17 -31.07
CA ALA A 173 24.20 -5.18 -30.63
C ALA A 173 24.95 -6.43 -31.14
N ARG A 174 24.26 -7.57 -31.25
CA ARG A 174 24.83 -8.79 -31.82
C ARG A 174 25.07 -8.62 -33.33
N GLU A 175 24.13 -8.02 -34.05
CA GLU A 175 24.28 -7.71 -35.47
C GLU A 175 25.42 -6.71 -35.73
N GLN A 176 25.51 -5.64 -34.93
CA GLN A 176 26.64 -4.69 -35.01
C GLN A 176 27.99 -5.35 -34.76
N SER A 177 28.06 -6.33 -33.85
CA SER A 177 29.30 -7.05 -33.57
C SER A 177 29.75 -7.87 -34.78
N LEU A 178 28.80 -8.53 -35.46
CA LEU A 178 29.08 -9.29 -36.70
C LEU A 178 29.56 -8.35 -37.82
N VAL A 179 28.89 -7.21 -38.02
CA VAL A 179 29.30 -6.21 -39.02
C VAL A 179 30.68 -5.64 -38.70
N ALA A 180 31.00 -5.39 -37.44
CA ALA A 180 32.32 -4.91 -37.04
C ALA A 180 33.43 -5.95 -37.33
N GLU A 181 33.14 -7.24 -37.16
CA GLU A 181 34.06 -8.32 -37.50
C GLU A 181 34.30 -8.37 -39.02
N GLU A 182 33.24 -8.26 -39.84
CA GLU A 182 33.34 -8.19 -41.30
C GLU A 182 34.13 -6.96 -41.78
N ILE A 183 33.95 -5.81 -41.14
CA ILE A 183 34.74 -4.60 -41.40
C ILE A 183 36.21 -4.84 -41.07
N SER A 184 36.50 -5.48 -39.93
CA SER A 184 37.87 -5.80 -39.52
C SER A 184 38.58 -6.71 -40.54
N GLU A 185 37.91 -7.76 -41.01
CA GLU A 185 38.43 -8.63 -42.08
C GLU A 185 38.64 -7.88 -43.39
N SER A 186 37.71 -6.99 -43.74
CA SER A 186 37.83 -6.16 -44.94
C SER A 186 39.01 -5.18 -44.86
N MET A 187 39.26 -4.60 -43.69
CA MET A 187 40.43 -3.76 -43.44
C MET A 187 41.75 -4.53 -43.54
N GLN A 188 41.80 -5.78 -43.05
CA GLN A 188 42.97 -6.65 -43.21
C GLN A 188 43.24 -6.96 -44.69
N ARG A 189 42.19 -7.24 -45.48
CA ARG A 189 42.32 -7.45 -46.93
C ARG A 189 42.83 -6.20 -47.66
N ILE A 190 42.31 -5.01 -47.32
CA ILE A 190 42.78 -3.74 -47.89
C ILE A 190 44.24 -3.50 -47.54
N HIS A 191 44.64 -3.75 -46.29
CA HIS A 191 46.04 -3.62 -45.86
C HIS A 191 46.98 -4.53 -46.67
N ALA A 192 46.64 -5.82 -46.80
CA ALA A 192 47.43 -6.76 -47.59
C ALA A 192 47.54 -6.33 -49.07
N GLN A 193 46.45 -5.83 -49.66
CA GLN A 193 46.47 -5.31 -51.03
C GLN A 193 47.35 -4.07 -51.18
N ALA A 194 47.34 -3.18 -50.18
CA ALA A 194 48.20 -2.00 -50.16
C ALA A 194 49.69 -2.39 -50.09
N GLU A 195 50.05 -3.40 -49.30
CA GLU A 195 51.42 -3.95 -49.26
C GLU A 195 51.85 -4.53 -50.62
N MET A 196 51.01 -5.36 -51.24
CA MET A 196 51.29 -5.93 -52.57
C MET A 196 51.47 -4.83 -53.64
N ASN A 197 50.64 -3.79 -53.60
CA ASN A 197 50.79 -2.65 -54.51
C ASN A 197 52.10 -1.89 -54.27
N SER A 198 52.48 -1.68 -53.00
CA SER A 198 53.75 -1.03 -52.66
C SER A 198 54.94 -1.83 -53.19
N GLN A 199 54.93 -3.15 -53.03
CA GLN A 199 55.98 -4.04 -53.54
C GLN A 199 56.04 -4.02 -55.08
N SER A 200 54.89 -4.12 -55.75
CA SER A 200 54.80 -4.03 -57.21
C SER A 200 55.33 -2.69 -57.73
N MET A 201 55.08 -1.60 -57.00
CA MET A 201 55.60 -0.27 -57.37
C MET A 201 57.12 -0.20 -57.24
N GLN A 202 57.71 -0.81 -56.19
CA GLN A 202 59.16 -0.92 -56.03
C GLN A 202 59.80 -1.72 -57.18
N GLU A 203 59.19 -2.84 -57.57
CA GLU A 203 59.64 -3.64 -58.71
C GLU A 203 59.57 -2.84 -60.03
N ALA A 204 58.43 -2.17 -60.27
CA ALA A 204 58.27 -1.32 -61.45
C ALA A 204 59.30 -0.19 -61.50
N GLN A 205 59.61 0.42 -60.35
CA GLN A 205 60.65 1.45 -60.25
C GLN A 205 62.04 0.87 -60.59
N GLY A 206 62.36 -0.33 -60.10
CA GLY A 206 63.59 -1.04 -60.46
C GLY A 206 63.71 -1.36 -61.96
N ILE A 207 62.62 -1.81 -62.58
CA ILE A 207 62.56 -2.06 -64.03
C ILE A 207 62.76 -0.76 -64.82
N ASN A 208 62.14 0.34 -64.38
CA ASN A 208 62.26 1.63 -65.02
C ASN A 208 63.72 2.15 -64.97
N GLN A 209 64.39 1.95 -63.84
CA GLN A 209 65.82 2.24 -63.68
C GLN A 209 66.67 1.44 -64.69
N LEU A 210 66.44 0.13 -64.79
CA LEU A 210 67.15 -0.74 -65.73
C LEU A 210 66.91 -0.34 -67.20
N LEU A 211 65.67 0.02 -67.56
CA LEU A 211 65.32 0.51 -68.90
C LEU A 211 66.04 1.83 -69.22
N THR A 212 66.16 2.72 -68.24
CA THR A 212 66.90 3.98 -68.36
C THR A 212 68.38 3.69 -68.63
N ASP A 213 69.02 2.84 -67.82
CA ASP A 213 70.41 2.44 -67.99
C ASP A 213 70.68 1.81 -69.37
N ARG A 214 69.79 0.92 -69.81
CA ARG A 214 69.88 0.28 -71.14
C ARG A 214 69.72 1.28 -72.28
N SER A 215 68.81 2.24 -72.14
CA SER A 215 68.61 3.31 -73.13
C SER A 215 69.83 4.22 -73.22
N GLU A 216 70.46 4.56 -72.10
CA GLU A 216 71.72 5.31 -72.08
C GLU A 216 72.88 4.53 -72.72
N ALA A 217 73.00 3.23 -72.41
CA ALA A 217 74.01 2.36 -73.03
C ALA A 217 73.84 2.27 -74.56
N LEU A 218 72.60 2.09 -75.04
CA LEU A 218 72.28 2.09 -76.47
C LEU A 218 72.61 3.44 -77.12
N LYS A 219 72.26 4.55 -76.47
CA LYS A 219 72.60 5.91 -76.95
C LYS A 219 74.11 6.10 -77.09
N SER A 220 74.90 5.63 -76.11
CA SER A 220 76.36 5.64 -76.15
C SER A 220 76.92 4.78 -77.29
N LEU A 221 76.39 3.57 -77.49
CA LEU A 221 76.74 2.69 -78.61
C LEU A 221 76.49 3.36 -79.97
N VAL A 222 75.30 3.95 -80.17
CA VAL A 222 74.96 4.66 -81.40
C VAL A 222 75.89 5.86 -81.64
N GLN A 223 76.25 6.61 -80.59
CA GLN A 223 77.23 7.70 -80.70
C GLN A 223 78.61 7.20 -81.13
N ARG A 224 79.02 6.01 -80.69
CA ARG A 224 80.31 5.40 -81.03
C ARG A 224 80.39 4.89 -82.48
N PHE A 225 79.28 4.46 -83.07
CA PHE A 225 79.18 4.06 -84.49
C PHE A 225 78.96 5.24 -85.45
N ARG A 226 78.86 6.47 -84.93
CA ARG A 226 78.63 7.68 -85.71
C ARG A 226 79.94 8.40 -86.11
N PHE A 227 81.03 7.63 -86.22
CA PHE A 227 82.33 8.02 -86.76
C PHE A 227 82.65 7.23 -88.02
#